data_AF-A0AAV1FAX4-F1
#
_entry.id   AF-A0AAV1FAX4-F1
#
_cell.length_a   1.000
_cell.length_b   1.000
_cell.length_c   1.000
_cell.angle_alpha   90.00
_cell.angle_beta   90.00
_cell.angle_gamma   90.00
#
_symmetry.space_group_name_H-M   'P 1'
#
loop_
_entity.id
_entity.type
_entity.pdbx_description
1 polymer ?
#
loop_
_entity_poly.entity_id
_entity_poly.type
_entity_poly.pdbx_seq_one_letter_code
_entity_poly.pdbx_strand_id
1 'polypeptide(L)'
;MEREDLLQNTDEWLMSRFRLPRAILLELCEELRPALERSTARSRAVPVPTLVLGTLGYLATGSFQREMADRAGWNEVAFEAFALKASGWI
;
A
#
# COMPACT_ATOMS: atom_id res chain seq x y z
N MET A 1 21.54 -3.53 -2.00
CA MET A 1 20.32 -2.87 -1.50
C MET A 1 19.73 -3.78 -0.46
N GLU A 2 20.01 -3.53 0.81
CA GLU A 2 19.39 -4.25 1.92
C GLU A 2 17.87 -4.04 1.83
N ARG A 3 17.10 -5.11 1.99
CA ARG A 3 15.64 -5.01 2.00
C ARG A 3 15.28 -4.40 3.35
N GLU A 4 14.89 -3.13 3.36
CA GLU A 4 14.43 -2.45 4.56
C GLU A 4 13.16 -3.13 5.08
N ASP A 5 13.20 -3.61 6.33
CA ASP A 5 12.01 -4.11 7.01
C ASP A 5 11.18 -2.91 7.46
N LEU A 6 10.24 -2.50 6.59
CA LEU A 6 9.40 -1.33 6.79
C LEU A 6 8.61 -1.38 8.10
N LEU A 7 8.31 -2.58 8.63
CA LEU A 7 7.64 -2.74 9.92
C LEU A 7 8.52 -2.31 11.10
N GLN A 8 9.84 -2.20 10.97
CA GLN A 8 10.71 -1.77 12.09
C GLN A 8 10.64 -0.25 12.36
N ASN A 9 9.99 0.51 11.48
CA ASN A 9 9.77 1.94 11.70
C ASN A 9 8.80 2.21 12.86
N THR A 10 8.82 3.42 13.39
CA THR A 10 7.94 3.81 14.50
C THR A 10 6.47 3.87 14.09
N ASP A 11 5.56 3.79 15.06
CA ASP A 11 4.12 3.86 14.81
C ASP A 11 3.71 5.20 14.18
N GLU A 12 4.35 6.30 14.58
CA GLU A 12 4.14 7.63 14.00
C GLU A 12 4.56 7.64 12.52
N TRP A 13 5.67 7.01 12.18
CA TRP A 13 6.12 6.91 10.81
C TRP A 13 5.17 6.05 9.96
N LEU A 14 4.77 4.89 10.47
CA LEU A 14 3.81 3.99 9.80
C LEU A 14 2.47 4.68 9.58
N MET A 15 1.95 5.37 10.60
CA MET A 15 0.73 6.17 10.50
C MET A 15 0.90 7.34 9.51
N SER A 16 2.06 7.98 9.52
CA SER A 16 2.37 9.07 8.58
C SER A 16 2.39 8.58 7.12
N ARG A 17 2.94 7.38 6.89
CA ARG A 17 3.19 6.85 5.56
C ARG A 17 2.00 6.09 4.95
N PHE A 18 1.28 5.35 5.78
CA PHE A 18 0.23 4.42 5.35
C PHE A 18 -1.17 4.80 5.85
N ARG A 19 -1.28 5.76 6.77
CA ARG A 19 -2.55 6.18 7.41
C ARG A 19 -3.28 5.02 8.11
N LEU A 20 -2.53 4.00 8.53
CA LEU A 20 -3.04 2.82 9.21
C LEU A 20 -2.21 2.55 10.49
N PRO A 21 -2.85 2.13 11.59
CA PRO A 21 -2.13 1.64 12.77
C PRO A 21 -1.31 0.38 12.46
N ARG A 22 -0.21 0.17 13.19
CA ARG A 22 0.63 -1.04 13.08
C ARG A 22 -0.18 -2.33 13.17
N ALA A 23 -1.13 -2.41 14.11
CA ALA A 23 -1.95 -3.60 14.30
C ALA A 23 -2.68 -4.00 13.01
N ILE A 24 -3.27 -3.02 12.32
CA ILE A 24 -3.98 -3.24 11.04
C ILE A 24 -2.99 -3.66 9.93
N LEU A 25 -1.80 -3.09 9.90
CA LEU A 25 -0.76 -3.50 8.94
C LEU A 25 -0.32 -4.95 9.14
N LEU A 26 -0.19 -5.39 10.40
CA LEU A 26 0.14 -6.77 10.75
C LEU A 26 -1.00 -7.72 10.41
N GLU A 27 -2.24 -7.37 10.75
CA GLU A 27 -3.43 -8.14 10.41
C GLU A 27 -3.56 -8.34 8.90
N LEU A 28 -3.36 -7.28 8.10
CA LEU A 28 -3.39 -7.37 6.64
C LEU A 28 -2.27 -8.29 6.09
N CYS A 29 -1.08 -8.25 6.71
CA CYS A 29 0.00 -9.17 6.33
C CYS A 29 -0.39 -10.63 6.59
N GLU A 30 -1.01 -10.94 7.72
CA GLU A 30 -1.48 -12.29 8.04
C GLU A 30 -2.62 -12.73 7.12
N GLU A 31 -3.58 -11.85 6.84
CA GLU A 31 -4.70 -12.12 5.95
C GLU A 31 -4.23 -12.48 4.53
N LEU A 32 -3.25 -11.74 4.01
CA LEU A 32 -2.73 -11.94 2.66
C LEU A 32 -1.63 -13.02 2.59
N ARG A 33 -1.09 -13.45 3.72
CA ARG A 33 -0.01 -14.44 3.82
C ARG A 33 -0.27 -15.71 2.99
N PRO A 34 -1.45 -16.36 3.04
CA PRO A 34 -1.69 -17.59 2.28
C PRO A 34 -1.64 -17.41 0.76
N ALA A 35 -1.96 -16.21 0.26
CA ALA A 35 -1.92 -15.89 -1.17
C ALA A 35 -0.54 -15.41 -1.63
N LEU A 36 0.25 -14.81 -0.73
CA LEU A 36 1.53 -14.18 -1.05
C LEU A 36 2.75 -15.05 -0.74
N GLU A 37 2.65 -15.95 0.25
CA GLU A 37 3.71 -16.91 0.54
C GLU A 37 3.81 -17.92 -0.61
N ARG A 38 4.86 -17.79 -1.40
CA ARG A 38 5.13 -18.76 -2.45
C ARG A 38 5.62 -20.06 -1.82
N SER A 39 5.02 -21.18 -2.21
CA SER A 39 5.47 -22.52 -1.80
C SER A 39 6.83 -22.94 -2.41
N THR A 40 7.42 -22.14 -3.31
CA THR A 40 8.62 -22.54 -4.04
C THR A 40 9.89 -22.09 -3.34
N ALA A 41 10.79 -23.04 -3.09
CA ALA A 41 12.06 -22.89 -2.37
C ALA A 41 13.12 -22.07 -3.12
N ARG A 42 12.74 -20.93 -3.72
CA ARG A 42 13.74 -19.95 -4.17
C ARG A 42 14.24 -19.19 -2.96
N SER A 43 15.54 -19.30 -2.69
CA SER A 43 16.32 -18.62 -1.64
C SER A 43 16.14 -17.09 -1.52
N ARG A 44 15.30 -16.47 -2.37
CA ARG A 44 15.06 -15.02 -2.44
C ARG A 44 13.57 -14.64 -2.44
N ALA A 45 12.68 -15.49 -1.90
CA ALA A 45 11.28 -15.11 -1.71
C ALA A 45 11.19 -13.71 -1.07
N VAL A 46 10.34 -12.86 -1.62
CA VAL A 46 10.11 -11.53 -1.07
C VAL A 46 9.22 -11.71 0.16
N PRO A 47 9.58 -11.18 1.34
CA PRO A 47 8.75 -11.31 2.52
C PRO A 47 7.36 -10.69 2.30
N VAL A 48 6.34 -11.30 2.88
CA VAL A 48 4.95 -10.81 2.82
C VAL A 48 4.84 -9.34 3.26
N PRO A 49 5.46 -8.90 4.38
CA PRO A 49 5.40 -7.49 4.77
C PRO A 49 5.96 -6.53 3.72
N THR A 50 7.05 -6.91 3.05
CA THR A 50 7.64 -6.11 1.98
C THR A 50 6.69 -5.97 0.79
N LEU A 51 5.98 -7.05 0.41
CA LEU A 51 4.99 -7.01 -0.66
C LEU A 51 3.81 -6.12 -0.28
N VAL A 52 3.21 -6.35 0.89
CA VAL A 52 2.03 -5.63 1.36
C VAL A 52 2.32 -4.13 1.55
N LEU A 53 3.36 -3.79 2.31
CA LEU A 53 3.71 -2.40 2.59
C LEU A 53 4.26 -1.68 1.36
N GLY A 54 4.95 -2.38 0.47
CA GLY A 54 5.36 -1.82 -0.83
C GLY A 54 4.16 -1.43 -1.68
N THR A 55 3.16 -2.31 -1.77
CA THR A 55 1.91 -2.05 -2.49
C THR A 55 1.10 -0.92 -1.84
N LEU A 56 0.91 -0.94 -0.51
CA LEU A 56 0.25 0.15 0.20
C LEU A 56 0.99 1.48 -0.01
N GLY A 57 2.33 1.43 0.02
CA GLY A 57 3.18 2.58 -0.23
C GLY A 57 2.94 3.18 -1.62
N TYR A 58 2.79 2.34 -2.63
CA TYR A 58 2.45 2.73 -4.01
C TYR A 58 1.01 3.24 -4.15
N LEU A 59 0.04 2.60 -3.50
CA LEU A 59 -1.36 3.04 -3.54
C LEU A 59 -1.53 4.40 -2.85
N ALA A 60 -0.81 4.62 -1.76
CA ALA A 60 -0.84 5.88 -1.00
C ALA A 60 -0.24 7.08 -1.74
N THR A 61 0.59 6.88 -2.79
CA THR A 61 1.10 8.01 -3.59
C THR A 61 0.08 8.55 -4.60
N GLY A 62 -1.09 7.91 -4.73
CA GLY A 62 -2.14 8.33 -5.67
C GLY A 62 -1.77 8.14 -7.16
N SER A 63 -0.57 7.65 -7.46
CA SER A 63 -0.06 7.51 -8.83
C SER A 63 -0.88 6.50 -9.66
N PHE A 64 -1.51 5.54 -9.00
CA PHE A 64 -2.43 4.59 -9.62
C PHE A 64 -3.81 5.19 -9.93
N GLN A 65 -4.18 6.28 -9.23
CA GLN A 65 -5.52 6.85 -9.37
C GLN A 65 -5.72 7.50 -10.74
N ARG A 66 -4.66 8.07 -11.36
CA ARG A 66 -4.74 8.67 -12.71
C ARG A 66 -4.99 7.63 -13.80
N GLU A 67 -4.29 6.49 -13.77
CA GLU A 67 -4.54 5.34 -14.66
C GLU A 67 -5.96 4.77 -14.46
N MET A 68 -6.44 4.71 -13.21
CA MET A 68 -7.81 4.29 -12.92
C MET A 68 -8.87 5.28 -13.42
N ALA A 69 -8.61 6.59 -13.32
CA ALA A 69 -9.48 7.64 -13.82
C ALA A 69 -9.61 7.56 -15.35
N ASP A 70 -8.49 7.39 -16.05
CA ASP A 70 -8.45 7.22 -17.51
C ASP A 70 -9.27 5.99 -17.94
N ARG A 71 -9.11 4.86 -17.24
CA ARG A 71 -9.89 3.63 -17.52
C ARG A 71 -11.37 3.73 -17.16
N ALA A 72 -11.70 4.51 -16.14
CA ALA A 72 -13.08 4.76 -15.72
C ALA A 72 -13.79 5.84 -16.56
N GLY A 73 -13.08 6.48 -17.50
CA GLY A 73 -13.60 7.57 -18.31
C GLY A 73 -13.84 8.85 -17.52
N TRP A 74 -13.14 9.04 -16.40
CA TRP A 74 -13.27 10.24 -15.58
C TRP A 74 -12.55 11.41 -16.25
N ASN A 75 -13.21 12.56 -16.28
CA ASN A 75 -12.55 13.80 -16.65
C ASN A 75 -11.72 14.35 -15.46
N GLU A 76 -10.82 15.27 -15.75
CA GLU A 76 -9.88 15.86 -14.77
C GLU A 76 -10.58 16.43 -13.53
N VAL A 77 -11.76 17.01 -13.70
CA VAL A 77 -12.58 17.58 -12.61
C VAL A 77 -13.14 16.50 -11.68
N ALA A 78 -13.66 15.40 -12.23
CA ALA A 78 -14.16 14.28 -11.45
C ALA A 78 -13.03 13.57 -10.69
N PHE A 79 -11.84 13.51 -11.30
CA PHE A 79 -10.65 12.97 -10.67
C PHE A 79 -10.17 13.81 -9.48
N GLU A 80 -10.06 15.13 -9.65
CA GLU A 80 -9.66 16.04 -8.56
C GLU A 80 -10.64 15.98 -7.39
N ALA A 81 -11.94 15.96 -7.66
CA ALA A 81 -12.98 15.84 -6.64
C ALA A 81 -12.86 14.50 -5.86
N PHE A 82 -12.59 13.40 -6.56
CA PHE A 82 -12.35 12.10 -5.93
C PHE A 82 -11.07 12.11 -5.08
N ALA A 83 -9.97 12.65 -5.61
CA ALA A 83 -8.69 12.70 -4.91
C ALA A 83 -8.76 13.54 -3.63
N LEU A 84 -9.46 14.68 -3.66
CA LEU A 84 -9.72 15.53 -2.49
C LEU A 84 -10.51 14.78 -1.41
N LYS A 85 -11.54 14.02 -1.82
CA LYS A 85 -12.37 13.23 -0.90
C LYS A 85 -11.64 12.02 -0.33
N ALA A 86 -10.86 11.33 -1.16
CA ALA A 86 -10.05 10.18 -0.75
C ALA A 86 -8.87 10.58 0.16
N SER A 87 -8.39 11.82 0.08
CA SER A 87 -7.34 12.34 0.96
C SER A 87 -7.86 12.92 2.28
N GLY A 88 -9.18 12.94 2.50
CA GLY A 88 -9.79 13.34 3.76
C GLY A 88 -9.91 14.86 3.97
N TRP A 89 -9.86 15.67 2.90
CA TRP A 89 -9.95 17.13 2.99
C TRP A 89 -11.38 17.67 2.75
N ILE A 90 -12.34 16.80 2.42
CA ILE A 90 -13.80 17.06 2.32
C ILE A 90 -14.54 15.80 2.76
#